data_AF-A0A6J4UPI4-F1
#
_entry.id   AF-A0A6J4UPI4-F1
#
_cell.length_a   1.000
_cell.length_b   1.000
_cell.length_c   1.000
_cell.angle_alpha   90.00
_cell.angle_beta   90.00
_cell.angle_gamma   90.00
#
_symmetry.space_group_name_H-M   'P 1'
#
loop_
_entity.id
_entity.type
_entity.pdbx_description
1 polymer ?
#
loop_
_entity_poly.entity_id
_entity_poly.type
_entity_poly.pdbx_seq_one_letter_code
_entity_poly.pdbx_strand_id
1 'polypeptide(L)' 'TDDPNVAIAEWSASGEVLTNGNAYEMSYATFVTFKDGLIVNYREYWNPLAFTQAMSGARF' A
#
# COMPACT_ATOMS: atom_id res chain seq x y z
N THR A 1 -15.44 -4.41 10.92
CA THR A 1 -16.59 -4.48 10.00
C THR A 1 -17.41 -5.68 10.40
N ASP A 2 -18.72 -5.55 10.37
CA ASP A 2 -19.70 -6.62 10.54
C ASP A 2 -20.09 -7.27 9.20
N ASP A 3 -19.70 -6.67 8.07
CA ASP A 3 -19.83 -7.28 6.74
C ASP A 3 -18.73 -8.34 6.52
N PRO A 4 -19.09 -9.63 6.34
CA PRO A 4 -18.14 -10.70 6.08
C PRO A 4 -17.44 -10.58 4.72
N ASN A 5 -17.95 -9.76 3.80
CA ASN A 5 -17.33 -9.51 2.50
C ASN A 5 -16.31 -8.37 2.54
N VAL A 6 -16.02 -7.79 3.71
CA VAL A 6 -15.03 -6.72 3.86
C VAL A 6 -13.89 -7.19 4.76
N ALA A 7 -12.66 -7.03 4.28
CA ALA A 7 -11.46 -7.19 5.08
C ALA A 7 -10.71 -5.86 5.20
N ILE A 8 -10.21 -5.57 6.40
CA ILE A 8 -9.34 -4.43 6.67
C ILE A 8 -8.03 -4.99 7.22
N ALA A 9 -6.91 -4.59 6.62
CA ALA A 9 -5.58 -5.03 7.03
C ALA A 9 -4.65 -3.83 7.16
N GLU A 10 -3.90 -3.78 8.26
CA GLU A 10 -2.77 -2.87 8.44
C GLU A 10 -1.48 -3.66 8.25
N TRP A 11 -0.59 -3.14 7.41
CA TRP A 11 0.70 -3.80 7.13
C TRP A 11 1.75 -2.78 6.69
N SER A 12 3.01 -3.21 6.66
CA SER A 12 4.13 -2.38 6.26
C SER A 12 5.03 -3.08 5.24
N ALA A 13 5.67 -2.29 4.38
CA ALA A 13 6.69 -2.73 3.44
C ALA A 13 7.98 -1.96 3.68
N SER A 14 9.09 -2.69 3.68
CA SER A 14 10.45 -2.15 3.84
C SER A 14 11.30 -2.62 2.66
N GLY A 15 12.15 -1.73 2.13
CA GLY A 15 13.00 -2.05 0.99
C GLY A 15 13.85 -0.86 0.53
N GLU A 16 14.39 -0.99 -0.68
CA GLU A 16 15.24 0.02 -1.30
C GLU A 16 14.75 0.30 -2.72
N VAL A 17 14.65 1.57 -3.09
CA VAL A 17 14.32 2.00 -4.45
C VAL A 17 15.56 1.83 -5.33
N LEU A 18 15.55 0.83 -6.21
CA LEU A 18 16.72 0.41 -7.00
C LEU A 18 17.40 1.52 -7.82
N THR A 19 16.64 2.51 -8.29
CA THR A 19 17.18 3.56 -9.17
C THR A 19 17.95 4.66 -8.44
N ASN A 20 17.65 4.89 -7.16
CA ASN A 20 18.25 6.00 -6.37
C ASN A 20 18.83 5.55 -5.02
N GLY A 21 18.63 4.29 -4.62
CA GLY A 21 19.11 3.71 -3.37
C GLY A 21 18.37 4.21 -2.12
N ASN A 22 17.27 4.95 -2.27
CA ASN A 22 16.53 5.46 -1.12
C ASN A 22 15.77 4.34 -0.40
N ALA A 23 15.71 4.43 0.92
CA ALA A 23 14.86 3.54 1.71
C ALA A 23 13.39 3.73 1.34
N TYR A 24 12.69 2.61 1.15
CA TYR A 24 11.27 2.52 0.92
C TYR A 24 10.61 1.93 2.15
N GLU A 25 10.14 2.79 3.05
CA GLU A 25 9.48 2.41 4.30
C GLU A 25 8.04 2.92 4.27
N MET A 26 7.09 2.01 4.08
CA MET A 26 5.69 2.34 3.85
C MET A 26 4.77 1.59 4.81
N SER A 27 3.76 2.30 5.30
CA SER A 27 2.65 1.73 6.06
C SER A 27 1.36 1.88 5.26
N TYR A 28 0.54 0.83 5.29
CA TYR A 28 -0.69 0.73 4.52
C TYR A 28 -1.86 0.38 5.43
N ALA A 29 -3.00 1.03 5.19
CA ALA A 29 -4.31 0.56 5.62
C ALA A 29 -5.09 0.13 4.38
N THR A 30 -5.31 -1.18 4.26
CA THR A 30 -5.92 -1.81 3.09
C THR A 30 -7.35 -2.20 3.39
N PHE A 31 -8.26 -1.86 2.49
CA PHE A 31 -9.67 -2.19 2.51
C PHE A 31 -9.99 -3.01 1.28
N VAL A 32 -10.44 -4.25 1.48
CA VAL A 32 -10.78 -5.17 0.41
C VAL A 32 -12.25 -5.54 0.51
N THR A 33 -12.99 -5.43 -0.59
CA THR A 33 -14.36 -5.92 -0.71
C THR A 33 -14.37 -7.13 -1.64
N PHE A 34 -15.09 -8.17 -1.22
CA PHE A 34 -15.23 -9.41 -1.96
C PHE A 34 -16.65 -9.58 -2.49
N LYS A 35 -16.78 -10.34 -3.58
CA LYS A 35 -18.06 -10.86 -4.09
C LYS A 35 -17.80 -12.22 -4.70
N ASP A 36 -18.58 -13.23 -4.28
CA ASP A 36 -18.43 -14.61 -4.77
C ASP A 36 -16.99 -15.16 -4.61
N GLY A 37 -16.32 -14.78 -3.51
CA GLY A 37 -14.93 -15.16 -3.21
C GLY A 37 -13.85 -14.40 -3.99
N LEU A 38 -14.22 -13.45 -4.85
CA LEU A 38 -13.30 -12.65 -5.66
C LEU A 38 -13.18 -11.23 -5.12
N ILE A 39 -12.01 -10.61 -5.26
CA ILE A 39 -11.81 -9.19 -4.92
C ILE A 39 -12.51 -8.34 -5.98
N VAL A 40 -13.45 -7.49 -5.55
CA VAL A 40 -14.16 -6.54 -6.43
C VAL A 40 -13.81 -5.08 -6.16
N ASN A 41 -13.22 -4.79 -5.02
CA ASN A 41 -12.68 -3.47 -4.70
C ASN A 41 -11.46 -3.62 -3.81
N TYR A 42 -10.38 -2.93 -4.16
CA TYR A 42 -9.13 -2.91 -3.41
C TYR A 42 -8.71 -1.46 -3.25
N ARG A 43 -8.67 -0.99 -2.00
CA ARG A 43 -8.31 0.39 -1.67
C ARG A 43 -7.25 0.40 -0.60
N GLU A 44 -6.16 1.10 -0.86
CA GLU A 44 -5.10 1.31 0.11
C GLU A 44 -4.97 2.78 0.43
N TYR A 45 -4.76 3.05 1.72
CA TYR A 45 -4.36 4.35 2.21
C TYR A 45 -2.93 4.26 2.72
N TRP A 46 -2.11 5.19 2.28
CA TRP A 46 -0.71 5.31 2.64
C TRP A 46 -0.29 6.77 2.62
N ASN A 47 0.87 7.07 3.20
CA ASN A 47 1.37 8.45 3.29
C ASN A 47 2.03 8.90 1.97
N PRO A 48 1.44 9.86 1.22
CA PRO A 48 2.01 10.30 -0.05
C PRO A 48 3.36 10.99 0.10
N LEU A 49 3.64 11.61 1.25
CA LEU A 49 4.93 12.25 1.51
C LEU A 49 6.05 11.22 1.69
N ALA A 50 5.79 10.09 2.35
CA ALA A 50 6.77 9.01 2.51
C ALA A 50 7.16 8.42 1.15
N PHE A 51 6.18 8.18 0.27
CA PHE A 51 6.44 7.74 -1.09
C PHE A 51 7.23 8.78 -1.89
N THR A 52 6.85 10.06 -1.81
CA THR A 52 7.56 11.13 -2.52
C THR A 52 9.02 11.25 -2.07
N GLN A 53 9.29 11.05 -0.77
CA GLN A 53 10.64 11.01 -0.23
C GLN A 53 11.43 9.81 -0.78
N ALA A 54 10.86 8.60 -0.75
CA ALA A 54 11.51 7.40 -1.28
C ALA A 54 11.81 7.54 -2.79
N MET A 55 10.86 8.04 -3.57
CA MET A 55 11.01 8.19 -5.02
C MET A 55 11.76 9.46 -5.46
N SER A 56 12.12 10.34 -4.53
CA SER A 56 12.83 11.58 -4.85
C SER A 56 14.14 11.28 -5.58
N GLY A 57 14.34 11.93 -6.73
CA GLY A 57 15.53 11.71 -7.57
C GLY A 57 15.55 10.38 -8.34
N ALA A 58 14.51 9.54 -8.22
CA ALA A 58 14.35 8.38 -9.09
C ALA A 58 14.11 8.82 -10.54
N ARG A 59 14.70 8.10 -11.50
CA ARG A 59 14.47 8.29 -12.93
C ARG A 59 13.86 7.01 -13.49
N PHE A 60 12.79 7.15 -14.26
CA PHE A 60 12.06 6.05 -14.91
C PHE A 60 12.55 5.83 -16.34
#